data_AF-A0A1G0E7M5-F1
#
_entry.id   AF-A0A1G0E7M5-F1
#
_cell.length_a   1.000
_cell.length_b   1.000
_cell.length_c   1.000
_cell.angle_alpha   90.00
_cell.angle_beta   90.00
_cell.angle_gamma   90.00
#
_symmetry.space_group_name_H-M   'P 1'
#
loop_
_entity.id
_entity.type
_entity.pdbx_description
1 polymer ?
#
loop_
_entity_poly.entity_id
_entity_poly.type
_entity_poly.pdbx_seq_one_letter_code
_entity_poly.pdbx_strand_id
1 'polypeptide(L)'
;MSMKKIVSIGFFGNIFEWYDFSIYAFMAPVIGKVFFSSSDPKIDLLKTFFIFSLSFLIRPVGSIFFGSLGDRVGRAYSLKLSFFLMGLPAVFIGLLPSYNSFGITTVILLVILRLIQGFAAGGELPGSACYVYELSDGKNQNFLCSFVAASPMLGVLSGSVVATLSFFIFDDKQMVSWAWRIPFLLGSMILVFLYYVRKQLTDENFVKTKENPVVKLIKTEYKSVLKVIAFYAFIQTSFYLLFVWMPSYLSVYLGFPHKIAFLLGTLEMGLHIALTLFFGYFAERIGRKKLI
;
A
#
# COMPACT_ATOMS: atom_id res chain seq x y z
N MET A 1 10.67 0.55 25.56
CA MET A 1 9.53 1.27 24.93
C MET A 1 8.20 0.63 25.34
N SER A 2 7.10 1.37 25.48
CA SER A 2 5.78 0.75 25.82
C SER A 2 5.24 -0.08 24.65
N MET A 3 4.62 -1.24 24.92
CA MET A 3 4.07 -2.16 23.92
C MET A 3 3.06 -1.48 22.97
N LYS A 4 2.21 -0.61 23.51
CA LYS A 4 1.25 0.17 22.70
C LYS A 4 1.97 1.04 21.66
N LYS A 5 3.14 1.57 22.02
CA LYS A 5 3.96 2.43 21.16
C LYS A 5 4.58 1.65 20.01
N ILE A 6 5.12 0.45 20.30
CA ILE A 6 5.72 -0.45 19.32
C ILE A 6 4.70 -0.87 18.26
N VAL A 7 3.50 -1.26 18.70
CA VAL A 7 2.40 -1.68 17.82
C VAL A 7 1.91 -0.51 16.96
N SER A 8 1.73 0.67 17.55
CA SER A 8 1.32 1.87 16.83
C SER A 8 2.28 2.22 15.67
N ILE A 9 3.59 2.03 15.84
CA ILE A 9 4.55 2.32 14.76
C ILE A 9 4.29 1.46 13.52
N GLY A 10 4.18 0.14 13.72
CA GLY A 10 3.92 -0.79 12.61
C GLY A 10 2.53 -0.59 12.00
N PHE A 11 1.52 -0.38 12.86
CA PHE A 11 0.13 -0.20 12.46
C PHE A 11 -0.08 1.06 11.61
N PHE A 12 0.31 2.23 12.11
CA PHE A 12 0.09 3.48 11.37
C PHE A 12 1.00 3.59 10.14
N GLY A 13 2.22 3.02 10.20
CA GLY A 13 3.12 2.98 9.05
C GLY A 13 2.51 2.25 7.85
N ASN A 14 1.87 1.10 8.12
CA ASN A 14 1.18 0.33 7.10
C ASN A 14 -0.11 1.00 6.61
N ILE A 15 -0.90 1.61 7.50
CA ILE A 15 -2.06 2.41 7.06
C ILE A 15 -1.63 3.47 6.05
N PHE A 16 -0.52 4.17 6.31
CA PHE A 16 -0.01 5.20 5.41
C PHE A 16 0.47 4.63 4.07
N GLU A 17 1.24 3.53 4.08
CA GLU A 17 1.65 2.84 2.84
C GLU A 17 0.43 2.53 1.98
N TRP A 18 -0.55 1.85 2.57
CA TRP A 18 -1.71 1.36 1.85
C TRP A 18 -2.67 2.47 1.47
N TYR A 19 -2.75 3.56 2.24
CA TYR A 19 -3.43 4.78 1.84
C TYR A 19 -2.82 5.36 0.55
N ASP A 20 -1.50 5.61 0.52
CA ASP A 20 -0.84 6.22 -0.64
C ASP A 20 -0.95 5.35 -1.91
N PHE A 21 -0.71 4.04 -1.76
CA PHE A 21 -0.85 3.09 -2.86
C PHE A 21 -2.28 3.07 -3.41
N SER A 22 -3.27 3.08 -2.52
CA SER A 22 -4.67 2.98 -2.92
C SER A 22 -5.18 4.28 -3.54
N ILE A 23 -4.76 5.44 -3.03
CA ILE A 23 -5.10 6.74 -3.62
C ILE A 23 -4.65 6.80 -5.08
N TYR A 24 -3.46 6.31 -5.43
CA TYR A 24 -3.04 6.27 -6.82
C TYR A 24 -3.96 5.44 -7.70
N ALA A 25 -4.32 4.24 -7.23
CA ALA A 25 -5.13 3.33 -8.00
C ALA A 25 -6.58 3.83 -8.13
N PHE A 26 -7.15 4.39 -7.07
CA PHE A 26 -8.50 4.98 -7.11
C PHE A 26 -8.54 6.26 -7.94
N MET A 27 -7.50 7.08 -7.90
CA MET A 27 -7.42 8.28 -8.72
C MET A 27 -6.94 8.00 -10.15
N ALA A 28 -6.77 6.72 -10.55
CA ALA A 28 -6.23 6.36 -11.85
C ALA A 28 -6.98 6.98 -13.05
N PRO A 29 -8.32 7.09 -13.07
CA PRO A 29 -9.04 7.78 -14.16
C PRO A 29 -8.67 9.26 -14.32
N VAL A 30 -8.27 9.90 -13.23
CA VAL A 30 -7.87 11.32 -13.20
C VAL A 30 -6.39 11.45 -13.53
N ILE A 31 -5.54 10.64 -12.90
CA ILE A 31 -4.10 10.60 -13.16
C ILE A 31 -3.83 10.31 -14.64
N GLY A 32 -4.60 9.40 -15.25
CA GLY A 32 -4.57 9.13 -16.67
C GLY A 32 -4.65 10.42 -17.51
N LYS A 33 -5.65 11.26 -17.22
CA LYS A 33 -5.88 12.53 -17.91
C LYS A 33 -4.84 13.62 -17.58
N VAL A 34 -4.25 13.58 -16.39
CA VAL A 34 -3.28 14.59 -15.93
C VAL A 34 -1.88 14.34 -16.50
N PHE A 35 -1.47 13.07 -16.50
CA PHE A 35 -0.10 12.66 -16.78
C PHE A 35 0.09 12.10 -18.18
N PHE A 36 -0.99 11.86 -18.93
CA PHE A 36 -0.92 11.40 -20.30
C PHE A 36 -1.83 12.23 -21.20
N SER A 37 -1.60 12.11 -22.51
CA SER A 37 -2.24 12.91 -23.56
C SER A 37 -2.75 12.04 -24.70
N SER A 38 -3.17 10.80 -24.42
CA SER A 38 -3.73 9.96 -25.48
C SER A 38 -5.09 10.49 -25.91
N SER A 39 -5.45 10.21 -27.16
CA SER A 39 -6.79 10.47 -27.68
C SER A 39 -7.86 9.56 -27.06
N ASP A 40 -7.48 8.42 -26.49
CA ASP A 40 -8.40 7.48 -25.84
C ASP A 40 -8.16 7.42 -24.31
N PRO A 41 -9.14 7.85 -23.49
CA PRO A 41 -9.06 7.76 -22.02
C PRO A 41 -8.79 6.34 -21.49
N LYS A 42 -9.17 5.29 -22.23
CA LYS A 42 -8.90 3.90 -21.85
C LYS A 42 -7.42 3.56 -21.93
N ILE A 43 -6.71 4.11 -22.92
CA ILE A 43 -5.26 3.95 -23.07
C ILE A 43 -4.54 4.63 -21.90
N ASP A 44 -4.97 5.82 -21.51
CA ASP A 44 -4.35 6.55 -20.40
C ASP A 44 -4.62 5.89 -19.04
N LEU A 45 -5.82 5.30 -18.85
CA LEU A 45 -6.11 4.46 -17.70
C LEU A 45 -5.20 3.21 -17.67
N LEU A 46 -5.03 2.54 -18.81
CA LEU A 46 -4.16 1.36 -18.92
C LEU A 46 -2.70 1.71 -18.59
N LYS A 47 -2.17 2.83 -19.10
CA LYS A 47 -0.83 3.31 -18.77
C LYS A 47 -0.68 3.60 -17.28
N THR A 48 -1.70 4.19 -16.66
CA THR A 48 -1.69 4.47 -15.21
C THR A 48 -1.62 3.18 -14.40
N PHE A 49 -2.44 2.17 -14.72
CA PHE A 49 -2.36 0.86 -14.07
C PHE A 49 -1.09 0.08 -14.41
N PHE A 50 -0.48 0.31 -15.56
CA PHE A 50 0.82 -0.25 -15.89
C PHE A 50 1.92 0.31 -14.97
N ILE A 51 1.97 1.62 -14.76
CA ILE A 51 2.88 2.24 -13.78
C ILE A 51 2.58 1.73 -12.37
N PHE A 52 1.30 1.61 -12.00
CA PHE A 52 0.92 1.01 -10.72
C PHE A 52 1.49 -0.41 -10.58
N SER A 53 1.36 -1.24 -11.61
CA SER A 53 1.85 -2.62 -11.62
C SER A 53 3.37 -2.71 -11.55
N LEU A 54 4.11 -1.80 -12.20
CA LEU A 54 5.57 -1.71 -12.10
C LEU A 54 6.03 -1.50 -10.65
N SER A 55 5.27 -0.73 -9.86
CA SER A 55 5.58 -0.55 -8.43
C SER A 55 5.44 -1.84 -7.61
N PHE A 56 4.59 -2.79 -8.03
CA PHE A 56 4.54 -4.12 -7.41
C PHE A 56 5.68 -5.03 -7.87
N LEU A 57 6.08 -4.95 -9.15
CA LEU A 57 7.16 -5.77 -9.69
C LEU A 57 8.52 -5.50 -9.02
N ILE A 58 8.75 -4.27 -8.55
CA ILE A 58 9.98 -3.91 -7.85
C ILE A 58 9.94 -4.25 -6.34
N ARG A 59 8.76 -4.52 -5.74
CA ARG A 59 8.62 -4.85 -4.32
C ARG A 59 9.49 -6.04 -3.88
N PRO A 60 9.58 -7.18 -4.61
CA PRO A 60 10.46 -8.28 -4.21
C PRO A 60 11.92 -7.87 -4.07
N VAL A 61 12.41 -7.00 -4.97
CA VAL A 61 13.78 -6.45 -4.89
C VAL A 61 13.93 -5.62 -3.62
N GLY A 62 12.92 -4.79 -3.32
CA GLY A 62 12.80 -4.06 -2.07
C GLY A 62 12.81 -4.96 -0.83
N SER A 63 11.98 -5.99 -0.79
CA SER A 63 11.89 -6.94 0.33
C SER A 63 13.21 -7.63 0.62
N ILE A 64 13.94 -8.04 -0.42
CA ILE A 64 15.28 -8.64 -0.25
C ILE A 64 16.27 -7.60 0.30
N PHE A 65 16.25 -6.38 -0.24
CA PHE A 65 17.13 -5.30 0.20
C PHE A 65 16.88 -4.89 1.65
N PHE A 66 15.64 -4.49 1.99
CA PHE A 66 15.28 -4.01 3.33
C PHE A 66 15.28 -5.12 4.38
N GLY A 67 14.95 -6.36 4.00
CA GLY A 67 15.09 -7.52 4.87
C GLY A 67 16.56 -7.75 5.26
N SER A 68 17.44 -7.85 4.25
CA SER A 68 18.89 -7.99 4.46
C SER A 68 19.50 -6.81 5.22
N LEU A 69 19.04 -5.58 4.93
CA LEU A 69 19.47 -4.38 5.65
C LEU A 69 19.05 -4.43 7.12
N GLY A 70 17.80 -4.82 7.40
CA GLY A 70 17.27 -5.00 8.74
C GLY A 70 18.06 -6.04 9.54
N ASP A 71 18.43 -7.15 8.90
CA ASP A 71 19.19 -8.25 9.52
C ASP A 71 20.69 -7.94 9.70
N ARG A 72 21.24 -6.92 9.03
CA ARG A 72 22.67 -6.56 9.09
C ARG A 72 23.00 -5.30 9.87
N VAL A 73 22.12 -4.30 9.80
CA VAL A 73 22.34 -2.95 10.31
C VAL A 73 21.35 -2.60 11.44
N GLY A 74 20.24 -3.32 11.55
CA GLY A 74 19.18 -3.05 12.52
C GLY A 74 17.86 -2.73 11.85
N ARG A 75 16.76 -3.16 12.49
CA ARG A 75 15.40 -3.04 11.92
C ARG A 75 14.85 -1.65 12.04
N ALA A 76 15.15 -0.93 13.12
CA ALA A 76 14.77 0.47 13.27
C ALA A 76 15.36 1.31 12.13
N TYR A 77 16.63 1.07 11.76
CA TYR A 77 17.26 1.77 10.64
C TYR A 77 16.58 1.44 9.30
N SER A 78 16.40 0.15 9.01
CA SER A 78 15.75 -0.29 7.76
C SER A 78 14.34 0.28 7.60
N LEU A 79 13.53 0.25 8.66
CA LEU A 79 12.19 0.84 8.68
C LEU A 79 12.22 2.36 8.51
N LYS A 80 13.14 3.08 9.17
CA LYS A 80 13.26 4.55 8.98
C LYS A 80 13.59 4.89 7.53
N LEU A 81 14.56 4.19 6.93
CA LEU A 81 14.99 4.44 5.54
C LEU A 81 13.86 4.16 4.55
N SER A 82 13.24 2.99 4.65
CA SER A 82 12.11 2.59 3.82
C SER A 82 10.98 3.63 3.89
N PHE A 83 10.65 4.10 5.08
CA PHE A 83 9.62 5.11 5.28
C PHE A 83 9.91 6.43 4.56
N PHE A 84 11.15 6.92 4.64
CA PHE A 84 11.55 8.14 3.92
C PHE A 84 11.47 7.95 2.40
N LEU A 85 11.91 6.80 1.91
CA LEU A 85 11.86 6.45 0.49
C LEU A 85 10.44 6.20 -0.03
N MET A 86 9.48 5.90 0.85
CA MET A 86 8.07 5.82 0.47
C MET A 86 7.40 7.20 0.51
N GLY A 87 7.72 8.00 1.53
CA GLY A 87 7.09 9.26 1.84
C GLY A 87 7.47 10.43 0.94
N LEU A 88 8.77 10.66 0.74
CA LEU A 88 9.26 11.78 -0.06
C LEU A 88 8.73 11.72 -1.50
N PRO A 89 8.73 10.55 -2.17
CA PRO A 89 8.13 10.46 -3.50
C PRO A 89 6.63 10.77 -3.53
N ALA A 90 5.86 10.40 -2.50
CA ALA A 90 4.43 10.73 -2.43
C ALA A 90 4.19 12.24 -2.49
N VAL A 91 5.01 13.01 -1.78
CA VAL A 91 4.97 14.48 -1.80
C VAL A 91 5.28 15.00 -3.20
N PHE A 92 6.37 14.49 -3.81
CA PHE A 92 6.77 14.92 -5.14
C PHE A 92 5.73 14.59 -6.20
N ILE A 93 5.07 13.42 -6.12
CA ILE A 93 3.97 13.06 -7.02
C ILE A 93 2.84 14.09 -6.95
N GLY A 94 2.44 14.52 -5.75
CA GLY A 94 1.43 15.57 -5.57
C GLY A 94 1.85 16.95 -6.11
N LEU A 95 3.16 17.18 -6.26
CA LEU A 95 3.72 18.44 -6.76
C LEU A 95 4.09 18.38 -8.25
N LEU A 96 3.99 17.21 -8.90
CA LEU A 96 4.36 17.10 -10.30
C LEU A 96 3.50 18.02 -11.19
N PRO A 97 4.12 18.64 -12.22
CA PRO A 97 3.37 19.34 -13.26
C PRO A 97 2.51 18.35 -14.07
N SER A 98 1.57 18.82 -14.86
CA SER A 98 0.81 17.94 -15.77
C SER A 98 1.64 17.62 -17.03
N TYR A 99 1.18 16.66 -17.82
CA TYR A 99 1.77 16.37 -19.13
C TYR A 99 1.75 17.60 -20.05
N ASN A 100 0.67 18.39 -20.01
CA ASN A 100 0.55 19.59 -20.85
C ASN A 100 1.60 20.66 -20.51
N SER A 101 2.11 20.67 -19.27
CA SER A 101 3.11 21.66 -18.83
C SER A 101 4.55 21.21 -19.08
N PHE A 102 4.86 19.92 -18.92
CA PHE A 102 6.25 19.44 -18.92
C PHE A 102 6.47 18.13 -19.71
N GLY A 103 5.46 17.73 -20.49
CA GLY A 103 5.53 16.64 -21.47
C GLY A 103 5.91 15.29 -20.86
N ILE A 104 6.68 14.53 -21.64
CA ILE A 104 7.12 13.17 -21.28
C ILE A 104 7.97 13.13 -20.00
N THR A 105 8.67 14.22 -19.68
CA THR A 105 9.50 14.31 -18.47
C THR A 105 8.66 14.10 -17.22
N THR A 106 7.42 14.61 -17.19
CA THR A 106 6.49 14.36 -16.09
C THR A 106 6.22 12.87 -15.89
N VAL A 107 5.99 12.13 -16.99
CA VAL A 107 5.72 10.68 -16.94
C VAL A 107 6.94 9.93 -16.44
N ILE A 108 8.13 10.27 -16.93
CA ILE A 108 9.39 9.65 -16.50
C ILE A 108 9.59 9.86 -15.00
N LEU A 109 9.40 11.08 -14.51
CA LEU A 109 9.47 11.39 -13.07
C LEU A 109 8.43 10.60 -12.27
N LEU A 110 7.18 10.53 -12.74
CA LEU A 110 6.13 9.74 -12.10
C LEU A 110 6.54 8.26 -11.98
N VAL A 111 7.08 7.67 -13.05
CA VAL A 111 7.56 6.28 -13.07
C VAL A 111 8.68 6.09 -12.05
N ILE A 112 9.70 6.96 -12.06
CA ILE A 112 10.83 6.89 -11.12
C ILE A 112 10.33 6.96 -9.67
N LEU A 113 9.49 7.94 -9.36
CA LEU A 113 8.93 8.11 -8.01
C LEU A 113 8.13 6.86 -7.60
N ARG A 114 7.32 6.30 -8.49
CA ARG A 114 6.54 5.07 -8.22
C ARG A 114 7.42 3.84 -8.04
N LEU A 115 8.51 3.72 -8.78
CA LEU A 115 9.47 2.63 -8.60
C LEU A 115 10.19 2.75 -7.24
N ILE A 116 10.56 3.95 -6.82
CA ILE A 116 11.15 4.18 -5.49
C ILE A 116 10.15 3.80 -4.39
N GLN A 117 8.88 4.21 -4.51
CA GLN A 117 7.84 3.83 -3.54
C GLN A 117 7.60 2.32 -3.50
N GLY A 118 7.51 1.66 -4.66
CA GLY A 118 7.37 0.22 -4.76
C GLY A 118 8.54 -0.53 -4.12
N PHE A 119 9.76 -0.05 -4.37
CA PHE A 119 10.96 -0.61 -3.76
C PHE A 119 10.94 -0.45 -2.24
N ALA A 120 10.62 0.74 -1.73
CA ALA A 120 10.49 1.01 -0.29
C ALA A 120 9.43 0.11 0.38
N ALA A 121 8.23 0.04 -0.21
CA ALA A 121 7.12 -0.74 0.30
C ALA A 121 7.43 -2.23 0.49
N GLY A 122 8.42 -2.79 -0.21
CA GLY A 122 8.88 -4.15 -0.01
C GLY A 122 9.38 -4.45 1.42
N GLY A 123 9.88 -3.45 2.14
CA GLY A 123 10.41 -3.59 3.50
C GLY A 123 9.42 -3.29 4.63
N GLU A 124 8.30 -2.62 4.34
CA GLU A 124 7.45 -2.00 5.36
C GLU A 124 6.62 -2.99 6.17
N LEU A 125 5.63 -3.65 5.55
CA LEU A 125 4.77 -4.63 6.21
C LEU A 125 5.56 -5.77 6.88
N PRO A 126 6.44 -6.51 6.17
CA PRO A 126 7.20 -7.59 6.79
C PRO A 126 8.16 -7.08 7.87
N GLY A 127 8.86 -5.95 7.63
CA GLY A 127 9.78 -5.38 8.61
C GLY A 127 9.07 -4.93 9.90
N SER A 128 7.89 -4.31 9.75
CA SER A 128 7.08 -3.85 10.88
C SER A 128 6.53 -5.03 11.69
N ALA A 129 6.01 -6.06 11.01
CA ALA A 129 5.51 -7.26 11.68
C ALA A 129 6.61 -7.96 12.47
N CYS A 130 7.80 -8.11 11.88
CA CYS A 130 8.90 -8.77 12.54
C CYS A 130 9.48 -7.89 13.69
N TYR A 131 9.51 -6.56 13.55
CA TYR A 131 9.91 -5.64 14.63
C TYR A 131 8.97 -5.73 15.84
N VAL A 132 7.66 -5.75 15.61
CA VAL A 132 6.67 -5.95 16.68
C VAL A 132 6.82 -7.33 17.32
N TYR A 133 7.06 -8.37 16.51
CA TYR A 133 7.26 -9.72 16.99
C TYR A 133 8.48 -9.83 17.92
N GLU A 134 9.63 -9.28 17.53
CA GLU A 134 10.87 -9.37 18.30
C GLU A 134 10.85 -8.58 19.61
N LEU A 135 10.08 -7.50 19.68
CA LEU A 135 9.99 -6.66 20.87
C LEU A 135 8.78 -6.96 21.76
N SER A 136 7.94 -7.92 21.38
CA SER A 136 6.75 -8.28 22.16
C SER A 136 7.03 -9.44 23.12
N ASP A 137 6.44 -9.36 24.32
CA ASP A 137 6.50 -10.44 25.29
C ASP A 137 5.71 -11.66 24.76
N GLY A 138 6.30 -12.86 24.85
CA GLY A 138 5.82 -14.12 24.25
C GLY A 138 4.33 -14.44 24.37
N LYS A 139 3.63 -13.89 25.38
CA LYS A 139 2.19 -14.15 25.63
C LYS A 139 1.23 -13.46 24.65
N ASN A 140 1.62 -12.33 24.05
CA ASN A 140 0.71 -11.52 23.21
C ASN A 140 1.19 -11.30 21.77
N GLN A 141 2.32 -11.89 21.37
CA GLN A 141 2.99 -11.58 20.10
C GLN A 141 2.07 -11.72 18.88
N ASN A 142 1.36 -12.85 18.76
CA ASN A 142 0.48 -13.13 17.62
C ASN A 142 -0.69 -12.13 17.53
N PHE A 143 -1.27 -11.76 18.67
CA PHE A 143 -2.34 -10.76 18.73
C PHE A 143 -1.82 -9.38 18.30
N LEU A 144 -0.63 -8.99 18.74
CA LEU A 144 -0.01 -7.73 18.34
C LEU A 144 0.34 -7.69 16.84
N CYS A 145 0.86 -8.78 16.30
CA CYS A 145 1.10 -8.93 14.87
C CYS A 145 -0.20 -8.88 14.05
N SER A 146 -1.33 -9.36 14.59
CA SER A 146 -2.62 -9.28 13.88
C SER A 146 -3.12 -7.84 13.66
N PHE A 147 -2.81 -6.90 14.56
CA PHE A 147 -3.11 -5.48 14.32
C PHE A 147 -2.34 -4.95 13.12
N VAL A 148 -1.04 -5.26 13.04
CA VAL A 148 -0.22 -4.89 11.88
C VAL A 148 -0.75 -5.54 10.62
N ALA A 149 -1.17 -6.81 10.67
CA ALA A 149 -1.75 -7.50 9.52
C ALA A 149 -3.12 -6.95 9.06
N ALA A 150 -3.92 -6.39 9.98
CA ALA A 150 -5.21 -5.78 9.67
C ALA A 150 -5.09 -4.33 9.12
N SER A 151 -3.98 -3.67 9.42
CA SER A 151 -3.75 -2.26 9.09
C SER A 151 -3.77 -1.90 7.58
N PRO A 152 -3.35 -2.77 6.63
CA PRO A 152 -3.50 -2.51 5.20
C PRO A 152 -4.93 -2.24 4.77
N MET A 153 -5.90 -3.01 5.27
CA MET A 153 -7.32 -2.86 4.89
C MET A 153 -7.86 -1.49 5.28
N LEU A 154 -7.45 -0.97 6.45
CA LEU A 154 -7.79 0.39 6.87
C LEU A 154 -7.12 1.44 5.99
N GLY A 155 -5.88 1.22 5.58
CA GLY A 155 -5.19 2.07 4.59
C GLY A 155 -5.94 2.13 3.27
N VAL A 156 -6.31 0.98 2.69
CA VAL A 156 -7.07 0.94 1.43
C VAL A 156 -8.45 1.59 1.60
N LEU A 157 -9.17 1.28 2.67
CA LEU A 157 -10.49 1.87 2.94
C LEU A 157 -10.39 3.40 3.08
N SER A 158 -9.41 3.91 3.82
CA SER A 158 -9.22 5.35 3.96
C SER A 158 -8.88 6.02 2.62
N GLY A 159 -8.08 5.37 1.78
CA GLY A 159 -7.83 5.83 0.40
C GLY A 159 -9.12 5.86 -0.44
N SER A 160 -9.93 4.80 -0.37
CA SER A 160 -11.21 4.70 -1.08
C SER A 160 -12.17 5.81 -0.65
N VAL A 161 -12.31 6.04 0.66
CA VAL A 161 -13.15 7.11 1.23
C VAL A 161 -12.67 8.48 0.76
N VAL A 162 -11.37 8.77 0.83
CA VAL A 162 -10.83 10.07 0.40
C VAL A 162 -11.00 10.28 -1.10
N ALA A 163 -10.79 9.26 -1.93
CA ALA A 163 -11.05 9.33 -3.37
C ALA A 163 -12.53 9.62 -3.65
N THR A 164 -13.43 8.89 -2.99
CA THR A 164 -14.87 9.11 -3.10
C THR A 164 -15.26 10.53 -2.70
N LEU A 165 -14.83 11.00 -1.53
CA LEU A 165 -15.10 12.37 -1.08
C LEU A 165 -14.56 13.40 -2.06
N SER A 166 -13.38 13.17 -2.66
CA SER A 166 -12.82 14.05 -3.68
C SER A 166 -13.74 14.16 -4.89
N PHE A 167 -14.26 13.03 -5.40
CA PHE A 167 -15.22 13.05 -6.50
C PHE A 167 -16.57 13.67 -6.13
N PHE A 168 -16.98 13.64 -4.86
CA PHE A 168 -18.21 14.31 -4.42
C PHE A 168 -18.07 15.83 -4.31
N ILE A 169 -16.94 16.29 -3.77
CA ILE A 169 -16.67 17.69 -3.47
C ILE A 169 -16.34 18.48 -4.73
N PHE A 170 -15.57 17.90 -5.64
CA PHE A 170 -15.06 18.58 -6.83
C PHE A 170 -15.70 18.03 -8.10
N ASP A 171 -15.87 18.90 -9.10
CA ASP A 171 -16.27 18.46 -10.43
C ASP A 171 -15.09 17.86 -11.23
N ASP A 172 -15.38 17.21 -12.36
CA ASP A 172 -14.36 16.54 -13.19
C ASP A 172 -13.27 17.50 -13.70
N LYS A 173 -13.60 18.78 -13.98
CA LYS A 173 -12.65 19.78 -14.47
C LYS A 173 -11.72 20.23 -13.37
N GLN A 174 -12.25 20.50 -12.18
CA GLN A 174 -11.47 20.80 -10.97
C GLN A 174 -10.58 19.63 -10.59
N MET A 175 -11.10 18.41 -10.71
CA MET A 175 -10.37 17.19 -10.39
C MET A 175 -9.14 17.02 -11.26
N VAL A 176 -9.24 17.19 -12.57
CA VAL A 176 -8.09 17.09 -13.50
C VAL A 176 -7.15 18.31 -13.40
N SER A 177 -7.66 19.50 -13.11
CA SER A 177 -6.80 20.71 -13.08
C SER A 177 -5.90 20.77 -11.85
N TRP A 178 -6.47 20.62 -10.65
CA TRP A 178 -5.72 20.83 -9.42
C TRP A 178 -6.12 19.95 -8.24
N ALA A 179 -7.40 19.59 -8.11
CA ALA A 179 -7.91 18.95 -6.90
C ALA A 179 -7.39 17.52 -6.69
N TRP A 180 -6.95 16.83 -7.76
CA TRP A 180 -6.27 15.53 -7.66
C TRP A 180 -5.05 15.55 -6.75
N ARG A 181 -4.41 16.72 -6.55
CA ARG A 181 -3.24 16.86 -5.68
C ARG A 181 -3.59 16.71 -4.20
N ILE A 182 -4.82 17.07 -3.79
CA ILE A 182 -5.24 17.07 -2.38
C ILE A 182 -5.11 15.68 -1.76
N PRO A 183 -5.68 14.58 -2.33
CA PRO A 183 -5.52 13.25 -1.76
C PRO A 183 -4.06 12.80 -1.56
N PHE A 184 -3.18 13.12 -2.51
CA PHE A 184 -1.75 12.80 -2.40
C PHE A 184 -1.06 13.63 -1.30
N LEU A 185 -1.33 14.93 -1.26
CA LEU A 185 -0.75 15.82 -0.25
C LEU A 185 -1.31 15.56 1.16
N LEU A 186 -2.54 15.08 1.30
CA LEU A 186 -3.04 14.59 2.59
C LEU A 186 -2.20 13.42 3.11
N GLY A 187 -1.77 12.52 2.21
CA GLY A 187 -0.78 11.48 2.55
C GLY A 187 0.52 12.08 3.09
N SER A 188 1.02 13.16 2.49
CA SER A 188 2.23 13.84 2.98
C SER A 188 2.11 14.39 4.40
N MET A 189 0.92 14.78 4.86
CA MET A 189 0.72 15.20 6.25
C MET A 189 0.82 14.02 7.22
N ILE A 190 0.31 12.85 6.82
CA ILE A 190 0.43 11.60 7.58
C ILE A 190 1.91 11.21 7.72
N LEU A 191 2.74 11.52 6.71
CA LEU A 191 4.19 11.31 6.76
C LEU A 191 4.84 12.10 7.90
N VAL A 192 4.47 13.36 8.09
CA VAL A 192 5.05 14.18 9.18
C VAL A 192 4.70 13.58 10.54
N PHE A 193 3.44 13.19 10.74
CA PHE A 193 3.02 12.51 11.97
C PHE A 193 3.80 11.21 12.21
N LEU A 194 3.93 10.38 11.16
CA LEU A 194 4.64 9.10 11.25
C LEU A 194 6.15 9.24 11.47
N TYR A 195 6.76 10.32 10.99
CA TYR A 195 8.15 10.62 11.28
C TYR A 195 8.39 10.75 12.79
N TYR A 196 7.50 11.45 13.51
CA TYR A 196 7.58 11.58 14.98
C TYR A 196 7.35 10.24 15.70
N VAL A 197 6.51 9.38 15.13
CA VAL A 197 6.27 8.02 15.64
C VAL A 197 7.51 7.15 15.43
N ARG A 198 8.16 7.21 14.25
CA ARG A 198 9.35 6.40 13.89
C ARG A 198 10.66 6.88 14.51
N LYS A 199 10.77 8.13 14.97
CA LYS A 199 11.94 8.62 15.74
C LYS A 199 12.28 7.74 16.93
N GLN A 200 11.28 7.06 17.46
CA GLN A 200 11.36 6.33 18.72
C GLN A 200 11.75 4.86 18.54
N LEU A 201 11.92 4.40 17.30
CA LEU A 201 12.43 3.07 17.00
C LEU A 201 13.90 2.98 17.44
N THR A 202 14.18 2.04 18.35
CA THR A 202 15.53 1.69 18.81
C THR A 202 15.84 0.22 18.47
N ASP A 203 17.13 -0.08 18.28
CA ASP A 203 17.67 -1.42 17.99
C ASP A 203 18.36 -2.01 19.24
N GLU A 204 17.69 -2.02 20.38
CA GLU A 204 18.30 -2.37 21.68
C GLU A 204 18.77 -3.84 21.79
N ASN A 205 18.24 -4.76 20.96
CA ASN A 205 18.53 -6.20 21.02
C ASN A 205 19.00 -6.80 19.67
N PHE A 206 19.64 -6.01 18.81
CA PHE A 206 20.02 -6.50 17.48
C PHE A 206 21.13 -7.56 17.53
N VAL A 207 20.82 -8.79 17.08
CA VAL A 207 21.80 -9.87 16.91
C VAL A 207 22.05 -10.08 15.42
N LYS A 208 23.30 -9.84 15.00
CA LYS A 208 23.70 -9.99 13.59
C LYS A 208 23.69 -11.46 13.16
N THR A 209 22.84 -11.82 12.20
CA THR A 209 22.81 -13.14 11.58
C THR A 209 23.96 -13.30 10.59
N LYS A 210 24.71 -14.42 10.67
CA LYS A 210 25.84 -14.73 9.76
C LYS A 210 25.41 -15.42 8.46
N GLU A 211 24.29 -16.14 8.44
CA GLU A 211 23.76 -16.81 7.24
C GLU A 211 22.78 -15.90 6.48
N ASN A 212 22.74 -16.01 5.14
CA ASN A 212 21.74 -15.34 4.32
C ASN A 212 20.41 -16.13 4.38
N PRO A 213 19.38 -15.65 5.12
CA PRO A 213 18.17 -16.41 5.37
C PRO A 213 17.35 -16.63 4.09
N VAL A 214 17.41 -15.67 3.16
CA VAL A 214 16.68 -15.72 1.88
C VAL A 214 17.22 -16.86 1.00
N VAL A 215 18.55 -16.96 0.89
CA VAL A 215 19.18 -18.02 0.10
C VAL A 215 18.89 -19.39 0.70
N LYS A 216 18.90 -19.50 2.03
CA LYS A 216 18.55 -20.75 2.74
C LYS A 216 17.10 -21.15 2.45
N LEU A 217 16.16 -20.24 2.65
CA LEU A 217 14.72 -20.47 2.41
C LEU A 217 14.44 -20.92 0.98
N ILE A 218 15.02 -20.24 -0.02
CA ILE A 218 14.81 -20.61 -1.42
C ILE A 218 15.44 -21.99 -1.71
N LYS A 219 16.61 -22.30 -1.17
CA LYS A 219 17.24 -23.61 -1.41
C LYS A 219 16.50 -24.76 -0.74
N THR A 220 15.98 -24.57 0.47
CA THR A 220 15.36 -25.66 1.25
C THR A 220 13.86 -25.80 0.98
N GLU A 221 13.15 -24.70 0.71
CA GLU A 221 11.68 -24.64 0.75
C GLU A 221 11.04 -24.06 -0.54
N TYR A 222 11.73 -24.05 -1.70
CA TYR A 222 11.21 -23.40 -2.92
C TYR A 222 9.80 -23.86 -3.32
N LYS A 223 9.45 -25.14 -3.14
CA LYS A 223 8.11 -25.66 -3.47
C LYS A 223 7.03 -25.04 -2.58
N SER A 224 7.33 -24.87 -1.29
CA SER A 224 6.45 -24.21 -0.33
C SER A 224 6.29 -22.74 -0.67
N VAL A 225 7.38 -22.07 -1.03
CA VAL A 225 7.38 -20.66 -1.48
C VAL A 225 6.52 -20.48 -2.73
N LEU A 226 6.66 -21.34 -3.75
CA LEU A 226 5.86 -21.27 -4.97
C LEU A 226 4.36 -21.44 -4.70
N LYS A 227 3.97 -22.34 -3.80
CA LYS A 227 2.56 -22.52 -3.39
C LYS A 227 2.01 -21.26 -2.73
N VAL A 228 2.78 -20.64 -1.84
CA VAL A 228 2.38 -19.39 -1.18
C VAL A 228 2.26 -18.25 -2.18
N ILE A 229 3.21 -18.12 -3.12
CA ILE A 229 3.14 -17.12 -4.19
C ILE A 229 1.88 -17.33 -5.04
N ALA A 230 1.60 -18.55 -5.49
CA ALA A 230 0.43 -18.83 -6.33
C ALA A 230 -0.89 -18.54 -5.60
N PHE A 231 -1.01 -18.99 -4.35
CA PHE A 231 -2.20 -18.75 -3.53
C PHE A 231 -2.40 -17.25 -3.24
N TYR A 232 -1.33 -16.55 -2.88
CA TYR A 232 -1.39 -15.12 -2.60
C TYR A 232 -1.66 -14.30 -3.87
N ALA A 233 -1.08 -14.67 -5.01
CA ALA A 233 -1.34 -14.04 -6.30
C ALA A 233 -2.82 -14.15 -6.68
N PHE A 234 -3.45 -15.31 -6.46
CA PHE A 234 -4.89 -15.49 -6.72
C PHE A 234 -5.75 -14.57 -5.85
N ILE A 235 -5.48 -14.54 -4.53
CA ILE A 235 -6.22 -13.68 -3.59
C ILE A 235 -6.05 -12.21 -3.97
N GLN A 236 -4.82 -11.76 -4.20
CA GLN A 236 -4.55 -10.36 -4.49
C GLN A 236 -5.09 -9.93 -5.85
N THR A 237 -5.00 -10.79 -6.88
CA THR A 237 -5.59 -10.49 -8.19
C THR A 237 -7.09 -10.29 -8.09
N SER A 238 -7.77 -11.18 -7.35
CA SER A 238 -9.21 -11.07 -7.10
C SER A 238 -9.55 -9.77 -6.36
N PHE A 239 -8.75 -9.43 -5.34
CA PHE A 239 -8.93 -8.19 -4.58
C PHE A 239 -8.78 -6.94 -5.47
N TYR A 240 -7.70 -6.83 -6.25
CA TYR A 240 -7.49 -5.66 -7.10
C TYR A 240 -8.51 -5.54 -8.22
N LEU A 241 -8.94 -6.67 -8.80
CA LEU A 241 -9.94 -6.65 -9.87
C LEU A 241 -11.29 -6.16 -9.36
N LEU A 242 -11.74 -6.68 -8.21
CA LEU A 242 -13.05 -6.35 -7.64
C LEU A 242 -13.05 -4.99 -6.94
N PHE A 243 -12.09 -4.73 -6.06
CA PHE A 243 -12.19 -3.56 -5.18
C PHE A 243 -11.47 -2.31 -5.71
N VAL A 244 -10.50 -2.47 -6.61
CA VAL A 244 -9.66 -1.34 -7.06
C VAL A 244 -9.93 -0.97 -8.52
N TRP A 245 -10.01 -1.96 -9.39
CA TRP A 245 -10.27 -1.75 -10.82
C TRP A 245 -11.75 -1.52 -11.12
N MET A 246 -12.67 -2.20 -10.43
CA MET A 246 -14.11 -2.11 -10.70
C MET A 246 -14.68 -0.68 -10.69
N PRO A 247 -14.37 0.22 -9.73
CA PRO A 247 -14.86 1.59 -9.77
C PRO A 247 -14.41 2.36 -11.02
N SER A 248 -13.17 2.11 -11.46
CA SER A 248 -12.63 2.67 -12.71
C SER A 248 -13.32 2.06 -13.93
N TYR A 249 -13.60 0.76 -13.91
CA TYR A 249 -14.34 0.09 -14.98
C TYR A 249 -15.76 0.65 -15.14
N LEU A 250 -16.53 0.75 -14.05
CA LEU A 250 -17.88 1.31 -14.05
C LEU A 250 -17.89 2.73 -14.63
N SER A 251 -16.94 3.57 -14.22
CA SER A 251 -16.92 4.96 -14.66
C SER A 251 -16.37 5.17 -16.08
N VAL A 252 -15.26 4.52 -16.45
CA VAL A 252 -14.59 4.75 -17.74
C VAL A 252 -15.17 3.91 -18.87
N TYR A 253 -15.67 2.70 -18.61
CA TYR A 253 -16.16 1.79 -19.65
C TYR A 253 -17.69 1.74 -19.72
N LEU A 254 -18.39 1.80 -18.59
CA LEU A 254 -19.86 1.74 -18.55
C LEU A 254 -20.51 3.13 -18.45
N GLY A 255 -19.72 4.20 -18.33
CA GLY A 255 -20.21 5.58 -18.32
C GLY A 255 -20.93 6.00 -17.04
N PHE A 256 -20.74 5.26 -15.94
CA PHE A 256 -21.32 5.65 -14.65
C PHE A 256 -20.65 6.95 -14.15
N PRO A 257 -21.39 7.87 -13.52
CA PRO A 257 -20.78 9.03 -12.87
C PRO A 257 -19.73 8.60 -11.83
N HIS A 258 -18.56 9.24 -11.83
CA HIS A 258 -17.47 8.93 -10.89
C HIS A 258 -17.96 8.90 -9.43
N LYS A 259 -18.81 9.86 -9.04
CA LYS A 259 -19.44 9.91 -7.70
C LYS A 259 -20.11 8.60 -7.30
N ILE A 260 -20.89 8.01 -8.21
CA ILE A 260 -21.66 6.78 -7.93
C ILE A 260 -20.74 5.57 -7.94
N ALA A 261 -19.88 5.44 -8.96
CA ALA A 261 -18.98 4.29 -9.10
C ALA A 261 -18.04 4.13 -7.89
N PHE A 262 -17.45 5.23 -7.41
CA PHE A 262 -16.53 5.22 -6.28
C PHE A 262 -17.26 5.07 -4.92
N LEU A 263 -18.46 5.62 -4.77
CA LEU A 263 -19.29 5.38 -3.59
C LEU A 263 -19.62 3.89 -3.45
N LEU A 264 -20.06 3.25 -4.53
CA LEU A 264 -20.36 1.81 -4.53
C LEU A 264 -19.13 0.99 -4.16
N GLY A 265 -17.96 1.27 -4.75
CA GLY A 265 -16.71 0.59 -4.39
C GLY A 265 -16.30 0.80 -2.93
N THR A 266 -16.55 1.99 -2.37
CA THR A 266 -16.27 2.27 -0.95
C THR A 266 -17.19 1.46 -0.03
N LEU A 267 -18.49 1.41 -0.35
CA LEU A 267 -19.47 0.62 0.40
C LEU A 267 -19.16 -0.89 0.31
N GLU A 268 -18.79 -1.36 -0.88
CA GLU A 268 -18.35 -2.74 -1.12
C GLU A 268 -17.12 -3.10 -0.26
N MET A 269 -16.11 -2.23 -0.22
CA MET A 269 -14.92 -2.41 0.62
C MET A 269 -15.27 -2.46 2.12
N GLY A 270 -16.16 -1.56 2.57
CA GLY A 270 -16.64 -1.55 3.95
C GLY A 270 -17.37 -2.85 4.31
N LEU A 271 -18.24 -3.33 3.41
CA LEU A 271 -18.93 -4.60 3.57
C LEU A 271 -17.95 -5.78 3.58
N HIS A 272 -16.94 -5.78 2.70
CA HIS A 272 -15.90 -6.81 2.68
C HIS A 272 -15.16 -6.91 4.02
N ILE A 273 -14.77 -5.78 4.61
CA ILE A 273 -14.13 -5.74 5.94
C ILE A 273 -15.08 -6.28 7.01
N ALA A 274 -16.35 -5.84 7.02
CA ALA A 274 -17.34 -6.31 7.98
C ALA A 274 -17.58 -7.82 7.88
N LEU A 275 -17.73 -8.35 6.67
CA LEU A 275 -17.89 -9.79 6.41
C LEU A 275 -16.64 -10.57 6.80
N THR A 276 -15.44 -10.05 6.54
CA THR A 276 -14.19 -10.70 6.91
C THR A 276 -14.08 -10.85 8.44
N LEU A 277 -14.42 -9.80 9.20
CA LEU A 277 -14.46 -9.86 10.66
C LEU A 277 -15.55 -10.80 11.17
N PHE A 278 -16.73 -10.75 10.57
CA PHE A 278 -17.85 -11.64 10.88
C PHE A 278 -17.48 -13.11 10.70
N PHE A 279 -17.01 -13.50 9.51
CA PHE A 279 -16.60 -14.88 9.24
C PHE A 279 -15.36 -15.29 10.04
N GLY A 280 -14.44 -14.36 10.35
CA GLY A 280 -13.33 -14.61 11.26
C GLY A 280 -13.79 -15.04 12.65
N TYR A 281 -14.77 -14.34 13.22
CA TYR A 281 -15.38 -14.69 14.51
C TYR A 281 -16.04 -16.08 14.48
N PHE A 282 -16.78 -16.41 13.41
CA PHE A 282 -17.39 -17.73 13.27
C PHE A 282 -16.35 -18.84 13.03
N ALA A 283 -15.25 -18.55 12.33
CA ALA A 283 -14.16 -19.49 12.11
C ALA A 283 -13.52 -19.94 13.43
N GLU A 284 -13.39 -19.03 14.40
CA GLU A 284 -12.87 -19.35 15.74
C GLU A 284 -13.83 -20.24 16.55
N ARG A 285 -15.14 -20.07 16.37
CA ARG A 285 -16.16 -20.83 17.11
C ARG A 285 -16.48 -22.20 16.52
N ILE A 286 -16.60 -22.27 15.19
CA ILE A 286 -17.04 -23.46 14.44
C ILE A 286 -15.84 -24.31 14.01
N GLY A 287 -14.66 -23.70 13.90
CA GLY A 287 -13.43 -24.33 13.44
C GLY A 287 -13.19 -24.10 11.95
N ARG A 288 -11.98 -23.62 11.60
CA ARG A 288 -11.58 -23.19 10.25
C ARG A 288 -11.91 -24.20 9.13
N LYS A 289 -11.74 -25.51 9.38
CA LYS A 289 -11.99 -26.57 8.38
C LYS A 289 -13.47 -26.84 8.07
N LYS A 290 -14.40 -26.40 8.93
CA LYS A 290 -15.84 -26.56 8.70
C LYS A 290 -16.48 -25.35 8.01
N LEU A 291 -15.77 -24.22 8.00
CA LEU A 291 -16.23 -22.97 7.40
C LEU A 291 -15.80 -22.84 5.93
N ILE A 292 -14.69 -23.47 5.55
CA ILE A 292 -14.17 -23.59 4.17
C ILE A 292 -14.80 -24.82 3.54
#